data_AF-A0A4R3SVG5-F1
#
_entry.id   AF-A0A4R3SVG5-F1
#
_cell.length_a   1.000
_cell.length_b   1.000
_cell.length_c   1.000
_cell.angle_alpha   90.00
_cell.angle_beta   90.00
_cell.angle_gamma   90.00
#
_symmetry.space_group_name_H-M   'P 1'
#
loop_
_entity.id
_entity.type
_entity.pdbx_description
1 polymer ?
#
loop_
_entity_poly.entity_id
_entity_poly.type
_entity_poly.pdbx_seq_one_letter_code
_entity_poly.pdbx_strand_id
1 'polypeptide(L)'
;MRALRLPALTFSLAAALSAPAGAQVKDRHGNELHVGSPLKPVADYDGGTISKGRPAQCVLDGDPRKVCTFYPRNGDGSFAIDVEGRAYYADKTAPNRITVDYDNGARMVPQGAFTRSPRDPACWVQGASRKICVY
;
A
#
# COMPACT_ATOMS: atom_id res chain seq x y z
N MET A 1 -63.04 -32.75 4.44
CA MET A 1 -61.70 -33.06 4.99
C MET A 1 -60.73 -32.04 4.41
N ARG A 2 -60.05 -31.26 5.26
CA ARG A 2 -59.23 -30.08 4.88
C ARG A 2 -57.85 -30.52 4.38
N ALA A 3 -57.44 -30.00 3.22
CA ALA A 3 -56.09 -30.17 2.67
C ALA A 3 -55.09 -29.26 3.41
N LEU A 4 -54.07 -29.85 4.03
CA LEU A 4 -52.94 -29.15 4.63
C LEU A 4 -51.95 -28.76 3.52
N ARG A 5 -51.71 -27.46 3.32
CA ARG A 5 -50.60 -26.95 2.50
C ARG A 5 -49.47 -26.53 3.44
N LEU A 6 -48.31 -27.17 3.32
CA LEU A 6 -47.06 -26.77 3.97
C LEU A 6 -46.40 -25.62 3.19
N PRO A 7 -45.84 -24.60 3.87
CA PRO A 7 -45.10 -23.54 3.20
C PRO A 7 -43.66 -23.99 2.89
N ALA A 8 -43.24 -23.81 1.64
CA ALA A 8 -41.85 -23.98 1.23
C ALA A 8 -41.01 -22.81 1.77
N LEU A 9 -40.12 -23.10 2.70
CA LEU A 9 -39.10 -22.15 3.17
C LEU A 9 -37.99 -22.06 2.12
N THR A 10 -38.01 -21.00 1.32
CA THR A 10 -36.90 -20.58 0.46
C THR A 10 -35.71 -20.19 1.34
N PHE A 11 -34.69 -21.04 1.38
CA PHE A 11 -33.36 -20.69 1.88
C PHE A 11 -32.68 -19.77 0.85
N SER A 12 -32.67 -18.47 1.13
CA SER A 12 -31.80 -17.52 0.41
C SER A 12 -30.36 -17.76 0.84
N LEU A 13 -29.58 -18.48 0.02
CA LEU A 13 -28.11 -18.45 0.13
C LEU A 13 -27.64 -17.06 -0.25
N ALA A 14 -27.33 -16.23 0.76
CA ALA A 14 -26.54 -15.03 0.55
C ALA A 14 -25.10 -15.47 0.21
N ALA A 15 -24.77 -15.45 -1.08
CA ALA A 15 -23.39 -15.58 -1.53
C ALA A 15 -22.63 -14.36 -1.01
N ALA A 16 -21.86 -14.55 0.07
CA ALA A 16 -20.88 -13.58 0.51
C ALA A 16 -19.86 -13.42 -0.61
N LEU A 17 -20.01 -12.38 -1.42
CA LEU A 17 -18.98 -11.95 -2.36
C LEU A 17 -17.76 -11.55 -1.53
N SER A 18 -16.84 -12.48 -1.34
CA SER A 18 -15.50 -12.20 -0.85
C SER A 18 -14.88 -11.26 -1.88
N ALA A 19 -14.91 -9.95 -1.61
CA ALA A 19 -14.10 -9.01 -2.37
C ALA A 19 -12.67 -9.55 -2.37
N PRO A 20 -11.94 -9.48 -3.49
CA PRO A 20 -10.54 -9.86 -3.50
C PRO A 20 -9.87 -9.06 -2.38
N ALA A 21 -9.35 -9.76 -1.37
CA ALA A 21 -8.64 -9.11 -0.29
C ALA A 21 -7.43 -8.45 -0.93
N GLY A 22 -7.48 -7.12 -1.11
CA GLY A 22 -6.33 -6.35 -1.56
C GLY A 22 -5.14 -6.65 -0.65
N ALA A 23 -3.92 -6.52 -1.17
CA ALA A 23 -2.72 -6.74 -0.38
C ALA A 23 -2.77 -5.87 0.90
N GLN A 24 -2.97 -6.50 2.05
CA GLN A 24 -2.96 -5.78 3.33
C GLN A 24 -1.53 -5.35 3.61
N VAL A 25 -1.28 -4.04 3.70
CA VAL A 25 0.05 -3.49 3.98
C VAL A 25 0.47 -3.87 5.39
N LYS A 26 1.67 -4.42 5.53
CA LYS A 26 2.23 -4.87 6.83
C LYS A 26 3.58 -4.24 7.17
N ASP A 27 3.90 -4.10 8.45
CA ASP A 27 5.24 -3.76 8.92
C ASP A 27 6.22 -4.94 8.76
N ARG A 28 7.51 -4.75 9.09
CA ARG A 28 8.51 -5.83 9.02
C ARG A 28 8.27 -7.00 9.98
N HIS A 29 7.40 -6.84 10.98
CA HIS A 29 7.02 -7.88 11.94
C HIS A 29 5.74 -8.61 11.51
N GLY A 30 5.14 -8.22 10.38
CA GLY A 30 3.91 -8.80 9.85
C GLY A 30 2.62 -8.18 10.39
N ASN A 31 2.70 -7.11 11.18
CA ASN A 31 1.52 -6.41 11.70
C ASN A 31 0.89 -5.55 10.61
N GLU A 32 -0.43 -5.54 10.50
CA GLU A 32 -1.14 -4.67 9.56
C GLU A 32 -0.91 -3.18 9.88
N LEU A 33 -0.78 -2.38 8.83
CA LEU A 33 -0.72 -0.93 8.92
C LEU A 33 -2.09 -0.33 8.64
N HIS A 34 -2.53 0.54 9.54
CA HIS A 34 -3.78 1.27 9.38
C HIS A 34 -3.52 2.77 9.18
N VAL A 35 -4.43 3.43 8.46
CA VAL A 35 -4.40 4.89 8.33
C VAL A 35 -4.41 5.50 9.73
N GLY A 36 -3.55 6.50 9.96
CA GLY A 36 -3.38 7.09 11.29
C GLY A 36 -2.30 6.45 12.17
N SER A 37 -1.73 5.29 11.79
CA SER A 37 -0.62 4.65 12.52
C SER A 37 0.71 4.70 11.76
N PRO A 38 1.88 4.63 12.43
CA PRO A 38 2.08 4.69 13.88
C PRO A 38 1.81 6.12 14.39
N LEU A 39 1.42 6.28 15.65
CA LEU A 39 1.06 7.58 16.24
C LEU A 39 2.28 8.42 16.70
N LYS A 40 3.50 7.94 16.45
CA LYS A 40 4.74 8.63 16.83
C LYS A 40 5.49 9.08 15.57
N PRO A 41 6.02 10.32 15.53
CA PRO A 41 6.89 10.75 14.45
C PRO A 41 8.06 9.78 14.28
N VAL A 42 8.22 9.25 13.07
CA VAL A 42 9.38 8.46 12.67
C VAL A 42 10.23 9.24 11.68
N ALA A 43 11.48 8.83 11.48
CA ALA A 43 12.35 9.47 10.51
C ALA A 43 11.71 9.42 9.12
N ASP A 44 11.66 10.56 8.43
CA ASP A 44 11.36 10.61 7.02
C ASP A 44 12.63 10.31 6.20
N TYR A 45 12.48 9.97 4.94
CA TYR A 45 13.62 9.76 4.04
C TYR A 45 14.45 11.04 3.85
N ASP A 46 13.87 12.25 4.00
CA ASP A 46 14.53 13.56 3.80
C ASP A 46 15.03 14.22 5.10
N GLY A 47 15.02 13.48 6.22
CA GLY A 47 15.39 14.04 7.52
C GLY A 47 14.28 14.84 8.19
N GLY A 48 13.09 14.90 7.58
CA GLY A 48 11.84 15.28 8.25
C GLY A 48 11.32 14.19 9.18
N THR A 49 10.05 14.30 9.55
CA THR A 49 9.35 13.24 10.27
C THR A 49 8.03 12.88 9.60
N ILE A 50 7.76 11.59 9.46
CA ILE A 50 6.46 11.08 9.05
C ILE A 50 5.74 10.60 10.32
N SER A 51 4.53 11.11 10.56
CA SER A 51 3.84 10.88 11.83
C SER A 51 2.63 9.96 11.76
N LYS A 52 2.14 9.61 10.56
CA LYS A 52 1.02 8.67 10.38
C LYS A 52 0.81 8.27 8.93
N GLY A 53 0.20 7.09 8.74
CA GLY A 53 -0.39 6.73 7.46
C GLY A 53 -1.48 7.73 7.06
N ARG A 54 -1.54 8.10 5.78
CA ARG A 54 -2.44 9.14 5.25
C ARG A 54 -2.86 8.86 3.80
N PRO A 55 -4.04 9.31 3.38
CA PRO A 55 -4.34 9.46 1.96
C PRO A 55 -3.32 10.38 1.29
N ALA A 56 -2.93 10.04 0.08
CA ALA A 56 -1.96 10.78 -0.73
C ALA A 56 -2.32 10.69 -2.22
N GLN A 57 -1.60 11.44 -3.05
CA GLN A 57 -1.61 11.24 -4.50
C GLN A 57 -0.32 10.54 -4.92
N CYS A 58 -0.44 9.47 -5.70
CA CYS A 58 0.71 8.70 -6.17
C CYS A 58 0.81 8.66 -7.69
N VAL A 59 2.04 8.54 -8.18
CA VAL A 59 2.37 8.22 -9.58
C VAL A 59 3.34 7.03 -9.54
N LEU A 60 3.01 5.92 -10.20
CA LEU A 60 3.79 4.69 -10.16
C LEU A 60 4.12 4.23 -11.57
N ASP A 61 5.41 4.11 -11.88
CA ASP A 61 5.96 3.59 -13.15
C ASP A 61 5.31 4.17 -14.42
N GLY A 62 4.96 5.46 -14.40
CA GLY A 62 4.37 6.15 -15.54
C GLY A 62 2.84 6.13 -15.58
N ASP A 63 2.18 5.46 -14.63
CA ASP A 63 0.73 5.54 -14.46
C ASP A 63 0.28 7.00 -14.26
N PRO A 64 -0.96 7.34 -14.68
CA PRO A 64 -1.55 8.62 -14.32
C PRO A 64 -1.64 8.76 -12.79
N ARG A 65 -1.59 10.01 -12.32
CA ARG A 65 -1.73 10.34 -10.89
C ARG A 65 -3.05 9.80 -10.36
N LYS A 66 -3.00 9.13 -9.21
CA LYS A 66 -4.16 8.50 -8.57
C LYS A 66 -4.13 8.61 -7.06
N VAL A 67 -5.30 8.45 -6.43
CA VAL A 67 -5.41 8.36 -4.97
C VAL A 67 -4.74 7.07 -4.50
N CYS A 68 -3.94 7.18 -3.45
CA CYS A 68 -3.29 6.07 -2.78
C CYS A 68 -3.32 6.31 -1.27
N THR A 69 -2.91 5.31 -0.51
CA THR A 69 -2.65 5.46 0.91
C THR A 69 -1.18 5.22 1.19
N PHE A 70 -0.54 6.21 1.81
CA PHE A 70 0.85 6.14 2.21
C PHE A 70 0.95 5.72 3.68
N TYR A 71 1.92 4.87 3.99
CA TYR A 71 2.19 4.38 5.34
C TYR A 71 3.68 4.51 5.67
N PRO A 72 4.09 5.27 6.70
CA PRO A 72 5.43 5.11 7.27
C PRO A 72 5.65 3.68 7.78
N ARG A 73 6.86 3.16 7.59
CA ARG A 73 7.27 1.82 8.02
C ARG A 73 8.62 1.87 8.73
N ASN A 74 8.85 0.89 9.61
CA ASN A 74 10.14 0.52 10.20
C ASN A 74 10.89 1.60 11.01
N GLY A 75 10.45 2.86 11.02
CA GLY A 75 11.02 3.92 11.87
C GLY A 75 12.23 4.64 11.27
N ASP A 76 12.77 4.17 10.15
CA ASP A 76 14.04 4.61 9.55
C ASP A 76 13.88 5.46 8.28
N GLY A 77 12.64 5.72 7.85
CA GLY A 77 12.31 6.36 6.58
C GLY A 77 11.87 5.37 5.50
N SER A 78 11.74 4.08 5.83
CA SER A 78 10.99 3.13 5.02
C SER A 78 9.50 3.50 5.01
N PHE A 79 8.79 3.10 3.96
CA PHE A 79 7.37 3.34 3.82
C PHE A 79 6.70 2.28 2.96
N ALA A 80 5.37 2.32 2.89
CA ALA A 80 4.59 1.58 1.93
C ALA A 80 3.49 2.42 1.30
N ILE A 81 3.04 1.99 0.13
CA ILE A 81 1.95 2.60 -0.62
C ILE A 81 0.93 1.50 -0.92
N ASP A 82 -0.30 1.68 -0.44
CA ASP A 82 -1.46 0.90 -0.88
C ASP A 82 -2.17 1.66 -2.00
N VAL A 83 -2.46 0.97 -3.09
CA VAL A 83 -3.15 1.52 -4.23
C VAL A 83 -3.82 0.42 -5.04
N GLU A 84 -5.13 0.52 -5.29
CA GLU A 84 -5.85 -0.43 -6.16
C GLU A 84 -5.65 -1.91 -5.76
N GLY A 85 -5.56 -2.20 -4.45
CA GLY A 85 -5.34 -3.56 -3.93
C GLY A 85 -3.90 -4.07 -4.08
N ARG A 86 -2.96 -3.18 -4.41
CA ARG A 86 -1.52 -3.42 -4.57
C ARG A 86 -0.77 -2.72 -3.45
N ALA A 87 0.19 -3.42 -2.84
CA ALA A 87 1.08 -2.82 -1.84
C ALA A 87 2.50 -2.70 -2.39
N TYR A 88 3.05 -1.49 -2.38
CA TYR A 88 4.46 -1.24 -2.68
C TYR A 88 5.19 -1.01 -1.37
N TYR A 89 6.25 -1.77 -1.13
CA TYR A 89 7.08 -1.69 0.06
C TYR A 89 8.41 -1.07 -0.31
N ALA A 90 8.70 0.11 0.23
CA ALA A 90 9.91 0.85 0.00
C ALA A 90 10.76 0.83 1.27
N ASP A 91 11.79 0.00 1.29
CA ASP A 91 12.70 -0.12 2.42
C ASP A 91 13.92 0.78 2.21
N LYS A 92 14.23 1.61 3.20
CA LYS A 92 15.37 2.52 3.11
C LYS A 92 16.68 1.75 3.22
N THR A 93 17.58 2.02 2.27
CA THR A 93 18.90 1.37 2.21
C THR A 93 20.06 2.37 2.37
N ALA A 94 19.82 3.64 2.05
CA ALA A 94 20.74 4.75 2.27
C ALA A 94 19.95 6.07 2.39
N PRO A 95 20.57 7.21 2.76
CA PRO A 95 19.85 8.47 2.92
C PRO A 95 18.98 8.86 1.72
N ASN A 96 19.43 8.59 0.49
CA ASN A 96 18.72 8.91 -0.75
C ASN A 96 18.33 7.67 -1.56
N ARG A 97 18.33 6.47 -0.95
CA ARG A 97 18.11 5.20 -1.66
C ARG A 97 17.12 4.29 -0.95
N ILE A 98 16.22 3.71 -1.73
CA ILE A 98 15.26 2.70 -1.29
C ILE A 98 15.36 1.46 -2.18
N THR A 99 15.04 0.30 -1.64
CA THR A 99 14.69 -0.89 -2.43
C THR A 99 13.18 -1.06 -2.40
N VAL A 100 12.59 -1.34 -3.55
CA VAL A 100 11.14 -1.46 -3.69
C VAL A 100 10.78 -2.88 -4.06
N ASP A 101 9.82 -3.43 -3.33
CA ASP A 101 9.09 -4.64 -3.70
C ASP A 101 7.61 -4.32 -3.88
N TYR A 102 6.94 -5.07 -4.75
CA TYR A 102 5.50 -4.94 -5.01
C TYR A 102 4.80 -6.25 -4.67
N ASP A 103 3.79 -6.19 -3.80
CA ASP A 103 2.90 -7.29 -3.49
C ASP A 103 1.64 -7.24 -4.36
N ASN A 104 1.48 -8.26 -5.20
CA ASN A 104 0.33 -8.41 -6.08
C ASN A 104 -0.80 -9.27 -5.49
N GLY A 105 -0.74 -9.60 -4.21
CA GLY A 105 -1.69 -10.45 -3.50
C GLY A 105 -1.40 -11.95 -3.62
N ALA A 106 -0.54 -12.37 -4.56
CA ALA A 106 -0.10 -13.75 -4.71
C ALA A 106 1.36 -13.96 -4.28
N ARG A 107 2.21 -12.95 -4.49
CA ARG A 107 3.63 -12.95 -4.10
C ARG A 107 4.21 -11.55 -4.06
N MET A 108 5.35 -11.44 -3.38
CA MET A 108 6.26 -10.30 -3.50
C MET A 108 7.02 -10.34 -4.83
N VAL A 109 7.07 -9.21 -5.52
CA VAL A 109 7.79 -9.02 -6.79
C VAL A 109 8.83 -7.91 -6.62
N PRO A 110 10.14 -8.24 -6.65
CA PRO A 110 11.18 -7.24 -6.54
C PRO A 110 11.16 -6.23 -7.69
N GLN A 111 11.17 -4.95 -7.36
CA GLN A 111 11.27 -3.85 -8.32
C GLN A 111 12.69 -3.26 -8.38
N GLY A 112 13.51 -3.51 -7.34
CA GLY A 112 14.91 -3.12 -7.28
C GLY A 112 15.13 -1.77 -6.59
N ALA A 113 16.32 -1.22 -6.77
CA ALA A 113 16.74 0.00 -6.08
C ALA A 113 16.31 1.27 -6.84
N PHE A 114 15.75 2.22 -6.10
CA PHE A 114 15.42 3.56 -6.58
C PHE A 114 16.21 4.61 -5.81
N THR A 115 16.57 5.69 -6.48
CA THR A 115 17.23 6.84 -5.89
C THR A 115 16.26 8.02 -5.84
N ARG A 116 16.28 8.76 -4.74
CA ARG A 116 15.49 10.00 -4.60
C ARG A 116 15.87 10.98 -5.71
N SER A 117 14.87 11.52 -6.41
CA SER A 117 15.12 12.51 -7.47
C SER A 117 15.54 13.85 -6.85
N PRO A 118 16.66 14.45 -7.31
CA PRO A 118 17.07 15.77 -6.84
C PRO A 118 16.20 16.90 -7.41
N ARG A 119 15.47 16.65 -8.52
CA ARG A 119 14.65 17.67 -9.20
C ARG A 119 13.20 17.69 -8.71
N ASP A 120 12.68 16.53 -8.35
CA ASP A 120 11.35 16.39 -7.76
C ASP A 120 11.53 15.50 -6.54
N PRO A 121 11.70 16.09 -5.34
CA PRO A 121 11.86 15.33 -4.14
C PRO A 121 10.78 14.27 -4.05
N ALA A 122 9.49 14.58 -4.23
CA ALA A 122 8.40 13.61 -4.06
C ALA A 122 8.56 12.28 -4.84
N CYS A 123 9.45 12.22 -5.84
CA CYS A 123 9.76 11.04 -6.63
C CYS A 123 11.06 10.31 -6.24
N TRP A 124 10.99 8.98 -6.33
CA TRP A 124 12.13 8.07 -6.43
C TRP A 124 12.19 7.51 -7.84
N VAL A 125 13.38 7.43 -8.42
CA VAL A 125 13.59 7.06 -9.81
C VAL A 125 14.55 5.89 -9.94
N GLN A 126 14.32 5.06 -10.96
CA GLN A 126 15.21 3.98 -11.34
C GLN A 126 15.43 4.07 -12.86
N GLY A 127 16.64 4.48 -13.26
CA GLY A 127 16.93 4.79 -14.66
C GLY A 127 16.09 5.97 -15.19
N ALA A 128 15.77 5.94 -16.48
CA ALA A 128 15.05 7.03 -17.16
C ALA A 128 13.53 6.85 -17.20
N SER A 129 13.03 5.61 -17.03
CA SER A 129 11.64 5.25 -17.32
C SER A 129 10.80 4.99 -16.07
N ARG A 130 11.43 4.59 -14.95
CA ARG A 130 10.73 4.16 -13.75
C ARG A 130 10.74 5.23 -12.69
N LYS A 131 9.57 5.49 -12.12
CA LYS A 131 9.41 6.47 -11.05
C LYS A 131 8.28 6.09 -10.12
N ILE A 132 8.47 6.35 -8.84
CA ILE A 132 7.45 6.25 -7.81
C ILE A 132 7.39 7.62 -7.18
N CYS A 133 6.24 8.28 -7.16
CA CYS A 133 6.08 9.59 -6.56
C CYS A 133 4.92 9.57 -5.57
N VAL A 134 5.09 10.25 -4.43
CA VAL A 134 4.07 10.40 -3.39
C VAL A 134 3.94 11.87 -3.02
N TYR A 135 2.74 12.44 -3.20
CA TYR A 135 2.39 13.84 -2.96
C TYR A 135 1.38 13.96 -1.82
#